data_AF-A0A0S8BNE6-F1
#
_entry.id   AF-A0A0S8BNE6-F1
#
_cell.length_a   1.000
_cell.length_b   1.000
_cell.length_c   1.000
_cell.angle_alpha   90.00
_cell.angle_beta   90.00
_cell.angle_gamma   90.00
#
_symmetry.space_group_name_H-M   'P 1'
#
loop_
_entity.id
_entity.type
_entity.pdbx_description
1 polymer ?
#
loop_
_entity_poly.entity_id
_entity_poly.type
_entity_poly.pdbx_seq_one_letter_code
_entity_poly.pdbx_strand_id
1 'polypeptide(L)'
;GWAPVVQWSDRGQVYQMGQHTCVPFDCYEDVLVMDEFNLEEPGAIQLKYYALGVGQVRVGFRGDDLKPEVLELIEKIQLDPEALAEVRETALALEANAYDISPNVYGQTPPAEPMVESPSL
;
A
#
# COMPACT_ATOMS: atom_id res chain seq x y z
N GLY A 1 2.33 19.04 -5.90
CA GLY A 1 2.94 18.05 -6.81
C GLY A 1 2.22 18.07 -8.14
N TRP A 2 2.90 17.71 -9.22
CA TRP A 2 2.29 17.51 -10.54
C TRP A 2 2.09 16.03 -10.74
N ALA A 3 0.84 15.59 -10.89
CA ALA A 3 0.52 14.23 -11.32
C ALA A 3 0.03 14.32 -12.78
N PRO A 4 0.47 13.43 -13.68
CA PRO A 4 -0.05 13.38 -15.03
C PRO A 4 -1.55 13.08 -15.01
N VAL A 5 -2.26 13.53 -16.05
CA VAL A 5 -3.66 13.13 -16.24
C VAL A 5 -3.71 11.63 -16.47
N VAL A 6 -4.12 10.88 -15.46
CA VAL A 6 -4.42 9.46 -15.56
C VAL A 6 -5.91 9.29 -15.87
N GLN A 7 -6.25 8.31 -16.71
CA GLN A 7 -7.63 8.01 -17.08
C GLN A 7 -8.35 7.13 -16.04
N TRP A 8 -7.85 7.12 -14.80
CA TRP A 8 -8.39 6.31 -13.72
C TRP A 8 -9.33 7.13 -12.85
N SER A 9 -10.53 6.59 -12.65
CA SER A 9 -11.58 7.25 -11.89
C SER A 9 -11.59 6.84 -10.42
N ASP A 10 -10.66 5.97 -10.00
CA ASP A 10 -10.48 5.53 -8.61
C ASP A 10 -10.32 6.70 -7.65
N ARG A 11 -11.11 6.70 -6.58
CA ARG A 11 -11.11 7.69 -5.52
C ARG A 11 -11.08 7.00 -4.18
N GLY A 12 -10.39 7.64 -3.24
CA GLY A 12 -10.42 7.30 -1.82
C GLY A 12 -10.93 8.49 -1.01
N GLN A 13 -11.81 8.24 -0.05
CA GLN A 13 -12.31 9.26 0.88
C GLN A 13 -12.33 8.72 2.31
N VAL A 14 -11.97 9.57 3.28
CA VAL A 14 -12.16 9.22 4.70
C VAL A 14 -13.65 9.04 4.98
N TYR A 15 -14.02 7.83 5.41
CA TYR A 15 -15.38 7.50 5.79
C TYR A 15 -15.59 7.67 7.31
N GLN A 16 -14.72 7.05 8.11
CA GLN A 16 -14.78 7.08 9.56
C GLN A 16 -13.37 7.12 10.16
N MET A 17 -13.27 7.66 11.37
CA MET A 17 -12.05 7.66 12.17
C MET A 17 -12.38 7.17 13.58
N GLY A 18 -11.36 6.79 14.35
CA GLY A 18 -11.56 6.39 15.75
C GLY A 18 -12.30 5.06 15.91
N GLN A 19 -12.27 4.20 14.89
CA GLN A 19 -13.01 2.94 14.92
C GLN A 19 -12.25 1.86 15.69
N HIS A 20 -13.00 0.91 16.25
CA HIS A 20 -12.46 -0.33 16.79
C HIS A 20 -12.69 -1.47 15.80
N THR A 21 -11.71 -2.34 15.59
CA THR A 21 -11.91 -3.56 14.79
C THR A 21 -11.01 -4.70 15.25
N CYS A 22 -11.52 -5.93 15.15
CA CYS A 22 -10.75 -7.14 15.42
C CYS A 22 -10.63 -7.98 14.15
N VAL A 23 -9.44 -8.55 13.97
CA VAL A 23 -9.09 -9.52 12.91
C VAL A 23 -8.34 -10.69 13.56
N PRO A 24 -8.07 -11.79 12.85
CA PRO A 24 -7.43 -12.96 13.47
C PRO A 24 -6.07 -12.66 14.13
N PHE A 25 -5.31 -11.68 13.62
CA PHE A 25 -4.03 -11.32 14.19
C PHE A 25 -4.13 -10.54 15.52
N ASP A 26 -5.00 -9.52 15.60
CA ASP A 26 -5.17 -8.68 16.80
C ASP A 26 -6.45 -7.82 16.73
N CYS A 27 -6.77 -7.11 17.80
CA CYS A 27 -7.75 -6.03 17.84
C CYS A 27 -7.05 -4.66 17.84
N TYR A 28 -7.62 -3.72 17.11
CA TYR A 28 -7.07 -2.38 16.91
C TYR A 28 -8.07 -1.30 17.33
N GLU A 29 -7.55 -0.28 18.00
CA GLU A 29 -8.25 0.98 18.31
C GLU A 29 -7.82 2.09 17.35
N ASP A 30 -8.56 3.20 17.36
CA ASP A 30 -8.28 4.40 16.58
C ASP A 30 -8.10 4.15 15.07
N VAL A 31 -8.84 3.18 14.54
CA VAL A 31 -8.77 2.75 13.14
C VAL A 31 -9.39 3.81 12.22
N LEU A 32 -8.65 4.14 11.14
CA LEU A 32 -9.12 4.94 10.02
C LEU A 32 -9.82 4.03 9.00
N VAL A 33 -11.04 4.38 8.61
CA VAL A 33 -11.78 3.68 7.55
C VAL A 33 -11.92 4.60 6.35
N MET A 34 -11.48 4.12 5.20
CA MET A 34 -11.62 4.81 3.92
C MET A 34 -12.65 4.10 3.05
N ASP A 35 -13.48 4.88 2.37
CA ASP A 35 -14.19 4.43 1.18
C ASP A 35 -13.24 4.48 -0.01
N GLU A 36 -13.21 3.41 -0.80
CA GLU A 36 -12.60 3.36 -2.13
C GLU A 36 -13.68 3.00 -3.16
N PHE A 37 -13.74 3.77 -4.25
CA PHE A 37 -14.77 3.65 -5.29
C PHE A 37 -14.28 4.21 -6.62
N ASN A 38 -14.97 3.86 -7.71
CA ASN A 38 -14.71 4.37 -9.05
C ASN A 38 -16.05 4.70 -9.75
N LEU A 39 -15.98 5.37 -10.91
CA LEU A 39 -17.13 5.74 -11.72
C LEU A 39 -17.66 4.58 -12.57
N GLU A 40 -16.83 3.56 -12.83
CA GLU A 40 -17.17 2.40 -13.65
C GLU A 40 -18.08 1.41 -12.91
N GLU A 41 -18.03 1.40 -11.57
CA GLU A 41 -18.81 0.54 -10.68
C GLU A 41 -19.62 1.38 -9.66
N PRO A 42 -20.62 2.16 -10.11
CA PRO A 42 -21.37 3.06 -9.23
C PRO A 42 -22.07 2.30 -8.11
N GLY A 43 -21.88 2.78 -6.87
CA GLY A 43 -22.51 2.19 -5.69
C GLY A 43 -21.77 0.98 -5.12
N ALA A 44 -20.76 0.45 -5.80
CA ALA A 44 -19.79 -0.46 -5.20
C ALA A 44 -18.76 0.35 -4.42
N ILE A 45 -18.71 0.14 -3.10
CA ILE A 45 -17.77 0.85 -2.23
C ILE A 45 -16.99 -0.17 -1.44
N GLN A 46 -15.68 -0.15 -1.61
CA GLN A 46 -14.77 -0.91 -0.82
C GLN A 46 -14.37 -0.14 0.44
N LEU A 47 -14.32 -0.82 1.58
CA LEU A 47 -13.89 -0.25 2.84
C LEU A 47 -12.46 -0.73 3.15
N LYS A 48 -11.53 0.21 3.33
CA LYS A 48 -10.16 -0.07 3.76
C LYS A 48 -9.95 0.42 5.18
N TYR A 49 -9.58 -0.49 6.08
CA TYR A 49 -9.35 -0.20 7.50
C TYR A 49 -7.85 -0.13 7.78
N TYR A 50 -7.37 0.99 8.31
CA TYR A 50 -5.98 1.25 8.61
C TYR A 50 -5.75 1.46 10.11
N ALA A 51 -4.85 0.68 10.70
CA ALA A 51 -4.40 0.81 12.08
C ALA A 51 -3.01 1.48 12.16
N LEU A 52 -2.81 2.31 13.18
CA LEU A 52 -1.56 3.04 13.38
C LEU A 52 -0.38 2.08 13.60
N GLY A 53 0.74 2.32 12.91
CA GLY A 53 1.96 1.49 13.01
C GLY A 53 1.86 0.11 12.36
N VAL A 54 0.74 -0.20 11.71
CA VAL A 54 0.49 -1.48 11.04
C VAL A 54 0.16 -1.27 9.56
N GLY A 55 -0.72 -0.32 9.23
CA GLY A 55 -1.24 -0.15 7.88
C GLY A 55 -2.62 -0.80 7.74
N GLN A 56 -2.92 -1.35 6.56
CA GLN A 56 -4.22 -1.96 6.29
C GLN A 56 -4.39 -3.26 7.08
N VAL A 57 -5.42 -3.33 7.93
CA VAL A 57 -5.69 -4.50 8.77
C VAL A 57 -6.92 -5.28 8.32
N ARG A 58 -7.84 -4.63 7.58
CA ARG A 58 -9.08 -5.25 7.11
C ARG A 58 -9.56 -4.58 5.83
N VAL A 59 -10.23 -5.37 5.00
CA VAL A 59 -11.03 -4.94 3.86
C VAL A 59 -12.46 -5.40 4.06
N GLY A 60 -13.41 -4.54 3.76
CA GLY A 60 -14.83 -4.87 3.66
C GLY A 60 -15.46 -4.13 2.49
N PHE A 61 -16.79 -4.09 2.47
CA PHE A 61 -17.55 -3.45 1.41
C PHE A 61 -18.86 -2.89 1.96
N ARG A 62 -19.47 -1.96 1.21
CA ARG A 62 -20.83 -1.49 1.41
C ARG A 62 -21.46 -1.08 0.08
N GLY A 63 -22.77 -0.86 0.11
CA GLY A 63 -23.53 -0.55 -1.11
C GLY A 63 -23.81 -1.81 -1.93
N ASP A 64 -24.05 -1.61 -3.22
CA ASP A 64 -24.53 -2.65 -4.14
C ASP A 64 -23.36 -3.26 -4.93
N ASP A 65 -22.31 -3.67 -4.21
CA ASP A 65 -21.15 -4.33 -4.79
C ASP A 65 -21.50 -5.77 -5.21
N LEU A 66 -21.39 -6.05 -6.51
CA LEU A 66 -21.64 -7.38 -7.09
C LEU A 66 -20.47 -8.35 -6.86
N LYS A 67 -19.30 -7.85 -6.46
CA LYS A 67 -18.08 -8.63 -6.23
C LYS A 67 -17.41 -8.18 -4.91
N PRO A 68 -18.10 -8.35 -3.78
CA PRO A 68 -17.59 -7.90 -2.50
C PRO A 68 -16.27 -8.58 -2.15
N GLU A 69 -15.28 -7.77 -1.79
CA GLU A 69 -14.00 -8.26 -1.24
C GLU A 69 -14.00 -8.12 0.29
N VAL A 70 -13.52 -9.17 0.96
CA VAL A 70 -13.26 -9.17 2.41
C VAL A 70 -11.89 -9.77 2.64
N LEU A 71 -11.03 -9.04 3.35
CA LEU A 71 -9.70 -9.47 3.77
C LEU A 71 -9.51 -9.12 5.24
N GLU A 72 -8.77 -9.97 5.95
CA GLU A 72 -8.42 -9.76 7.35
C GLU A 72 -6.94 -10.08 7.56
N LEU A 73 -6.25 -9.24 8.32
CA LEU A 73 -4.86 -9.48 8.68
C LEU A 73 -4.77 -10.70 9.60
N ILE A 74 -4.05 -11.72 9.13
CA ILE A 74 -3.80 -12.96 9.88
C ILE A 74 -2.41 -13.01 10.51
N GLU A 75 -1.44 -12.31 9.91
CA GLU A 75 -0.04 -12.34 10.33
C GLU A 75 0.69 -11.07 9.89
N LYS A 76 1.59 -10.57 10.73
CA LYS A 76 2.53 -9.49 10.42
C LYS A 76 3.95 -9.95 10.70
N ILE A 77 4.80 -9.92 9.68
CA ILE A 77 6.24 -10.18 9.80
C ILE A 77 6.97 -8.88 9.51
N GLN A 78 7.79 -8.43 10.46
CA GLN A 78 8.66 -7.28 10.30
C GLN A 78 10.09 -7.78 10.11
N LEU A 79 10.71 -7.43 8.97
CA LEU A 79 12.12 -7.72 8.75
C LEU A 79 12.97 -6.88 9.69
N ASP A 80 13.98 -7.52 10.28
CA ASP A 80 15.05 -6.83 10.99
C ASP A 80 16.01 -6.14 10.00
N PRO A 81 16.96 -5.32 10.47
CA PRO A 81 17.87 -4.60 9.58
C PRO A 81 18.75 -5.51 8.70
N GLU A 82 19.11 -6.70 9.16
CA GLU A 82 19.94 -7.65 8.41
C GLU A 82 19.14 -8.26 7.26
N ALA A 83 17.96 -8.80 7.56
CA ALA A 83 17.05 -9.34 6.55
C ALA A 83 16.60 -8.27 5.54
N LEU A 84 16.38 -7.02 5.99
CA LEU A 84 16.06 -5.92 5.10
C LEU A 84 17.24 -5.56 4.18
N ALA A 85 18.48 -5.65 4.68
CA ALA A 85 19.67 -5.43 3.85
C ALA A 85 19.80 -6.51 2.77
N GLU A 86 19.53 -7.77 3.08
CA GLU A 86 19.55 -8.86 2.08
C GLU A 86 18.52 -8.65 0.95
N VAL A 87 17.29 -8.25 1.30
CA VAL A 87 16.26 -7.93 0.31
C VAL A 87 16.67 -6.71 -0.53
N ARG A 88 17.33 -5.72 0.07
CA ARG A 88 17.84 -4.53 -0.64
C ARG A 88 18.87 -4.90 -1.70
N GLU A 89 19.82 -5.79 -1.39
CA GLU A 89 20.80 -6.26 -2.38
C GLU A 89 20.12 -6.95 -3.56
N THR A 90 19.08 -7.75 -3.30
CA THR A 90 18.31 -8.41 -4.37
C THR A 90 17.56 -7.39 -5.24
N ALA A 91 16.97 -6.36 -4.63
CA ALA A 91 16.30 -5.28 -5.37
C ALA A 91 17.27 -4.48 -6.24
N LEU A 92 18.47 -4.15 -5.72
CA LEU A 92 19.51 -3.44 -6.48
C LEU A 92 20.05 -4.29 -7.64
N ALA A 93 20.13 -5.61 -7.48
CA ALA A 93 20.50 -6.51 -8.57
C ALA A 93 19.45 -6.52 -9.71
N LEU A 94 18.15 -6.53 -9.36
CA LEU A 94 17.07 -6.41 -10.34
C LEU A 94 17.12 -5.08 -11.07
N GLU A 95 17.39 -3.99 -10.35
CA GLU A 95 17.55 -2.68 -10.93
C GLU A 95 18.74 -2.63 -11.89
N ALA A 96 19.93 -3.11 -11.47
CA ALA A 96 21.11 -3.11 -12.32
C ALA A 96 20.84 -3.81 -13.66
N ASN A 97 20.09 -4.92 -13.63
CA ASN A 97 19.69 -5.63 -14.84
C ASN A 97 18.79 -4.79 -15.77
N ALA A 98 17.97 -3.87 -15.23
CA ALA A 98 17.05 -3.03 -15.99
C ALA A 98 17.77 -2.12 -17.00
N TYR A 99 19.00 -1.70 -16.69
CA TYR A 99 19.83 -0.89 -17.58
C TYR A 99 20.27 -1.65 -18.83
N ASP A 100 20.47 -2.97 -18.72
CA ASP A 100 20.83 -3.83 -19.84
C ASP A 100 19.61 -4.20 -20.70
N ILE A 101 18.48 -4.53 -20.05
CA ILE A 101 17.31 -5.07 -20.77
C ILE A 101 16.36 -3.99 -21.30
N SER A 102 16.39 -2.78 -20.73
CA SER A 102 15.53 -1.66 -21.14
C SER A 102 16.29 -0.31 -21.08
N PRO A 103 17.39 -0.17 -21.84
CA PRO A 103 18.26 1.02 -21.79
C PRO A 103 17.54 2.30 -22.19
N ASN A 104 16.53 2.23 -23.07
CA ASN A 104 15.77 3.40 -23.50
C ASN A 104 14.87 3.99 -22.40
N VAL A 105 14.53 3.19 -21.38
CA VAL A 105 13.71 3.61 -20.24
C VAL A 105 14.59 3.97 -19.06
N TYR A 106 15.46 3.04 -18.62
CA TYR A 106 16.25 3.21 -17.38
C TYR A 106 17.63 3.81 -17.62
N GLY A 107 18.23 3.66 -18.80
CA GLY A 107 19.57 4.17 -19.11
C GLY A 107 19.71 5.70 -19.08
N GLN A 108 18.59 6.42 -18.96
CA GLN A 108 18.54 7.88 -18.85
C GLN A 108 18.42 8.37 -17.40
N THR A 109 18.29 7.47 -16.43
CA THR A 109 18.21 7.80 -15.00
C THR A 109 19.49 7.38 -14.27
N PRO A 110 19.90 8.06 -13.20
CA PRO A 110 20.92 7.54 -12.29
C PRO A 110 20.45 6.22 -11.65
N PRO A 111 21.36 5.28 -11.36
CA PRO A 111 21.06 4.13 -10.50
C PRO A 111 20.51 4.57 -9.15
N ALA A 112 19.55 3.81 -8.61
CA ALA A 112 19.09 4.03 -7.26
C ALA A 112 20.19 3.64 -6.27
N GLU A 113 20.19 4.36 -5.16
CA GLU A 113 21.11 4.15 -4.06
C GLU A 113 20.30 3.89 -2.79
N PRO A 114 20.83 3.11 -1.83
CA PRO A 114 20.23 2.99 -0.51
C PRO A 114 20.01 4.38 0.11
N MET A 115 18.85 4.60 0.73
CA MET A 115 18.67 5.79 1.54
C MET A 115 19.69 5.78 2.69
N VAL A 116 20.44 6.87 2.83
CA VAL A 116 21.27 7.12 4.01
C VAL A 116 20.32 7.34 5.18
N GLU A 117 20.49 6.61 6.30
CA GLU A 117 19.62 6.76 7.46
C GLU A 117 19.53 8.22 7.89
N SER A 118 18.30 8.76 7.94
CA SER A 118 18.04 10.02 8.63
C SER A 118 18.34 9.82 10.12
N PRO A 119 19.03 10.76 10.79
CA PRO A 119 19.19 10.69 12.23
C PRO A 119 17.81 10.62 12.88
N SER A 120 17.65 9.66 13.80
CA SER A 120 16.44 9.47 14.59
C SER A 120 16.01 10.78 15.26
N LEU A 121 14.75 11.19 15.04
CA LEU A 121 14.08 12.29 15.74
C LEU A 121 13.76 11.95 17.18
#